data_AF-A0A969VG51-F1
#
_entry.id   AF-A0A969VG51-F1
#
_cell.length_a   1.000
_cell.length_b   1.000
_cell.length_c   1.000
_cell.angle_alpha   90.00
_cell.angle_beta   90.00
_cell.angle_gamma   90.00
#
_symmetry.space_group_name_H-M   'P 1'
#
loop_
_entity.id
_entity.type
_entity.pdbx_description
1 polymer ?
#
loop_
_entity_poly.entity_id
_entity_poly.type
_entity_poly.pdbx_seq_one_letter_code
_entity_poly.pdbx_strand_id
1 'polypeptide(L)'
;MVFYLYQFLQKPGIEGLQKARQIQDVMFGHIRAVTEGVKELKLHRHRRIAFFKEDLEISASKYKKYRISSITVFAFAGSLATVLFFIPVGLILFAFPKVNGISTEIVSSYVLAILYLINPVSEVVTSLPQIAQGNVALK
;
A
#
# COMPACT_ATOMS: atom_id res chain seq x y z
N MET A 1 -6.04 20.29 -3.59
CA MET A 1 -6.82 19.33 -4.41
C MET A 1 -6.11 17.97 -4.54
N VAL A 2 -4.88 17.92 -5.06
CA VAL A 2 -4.10 16.66 -5.21
C VAL A 2 -3.92 15.89 -3.89
N PHE A 3 -3.65 16.59 -2.80
CA PHE A 3 -3.50 15.98 -1.47
C PHE A 3 -4.79 15.29 -0.97
N TYR A 4 -5.97 15.88 -1.23
CA TYR A 4 -7.25 15.29 -0.82
C TYR A 4 -7.62 14.07 -1.68
N LEU A 5 -7.35 14.15 -2.99
CA LEU A 5 -7.50 12.99 -3.89
C LEU A 5 -6.63 11.83 -3.41
N TYR A 6 -5.40 12.14 -3.01
CA TYR A 6 -4.46 11.17 -2.49
C TYR A 6 -4.93 10.51 -1.18
N GLN A 7 -5.40 11.30 -0.21
CA GLN A 7 -5.99 10.76 1.03
C GLN A 7 -7.21 9.88 0.76
N PHE A 8 -8.07 10.28 -0.17
CA PHE A 8 -9.26 9.52 -0.55
C PHE A 8 -8.90 8.16 -1.15
N LEU A 9 -7.89 8.11 -2.03
CA LEU A 9 -7.40 6.89 -2.65
C LEU A 9 -6.79 5.90 -1.65
N GLN A 10 -6.25 6.37 -0.53
CA GLN A 10 -5.59 5.52 0.48
C GLN A 10 -6.52 4.91 1.53
N LYS A 11 -7.66 5.53 1.83
CA LYS A 11 -8.62 5.05 2.83
C LYS A 11 -8.95 3.55 2.70
N PRO A 12 -9.36 3.02 1.53
CA PRO A 12 -9.67 1.59 1.40
C PRO A 12 -8.45 0.69 1.64
N GLY A 13 -7.23 1.16 1.34
CA GLY A 13 -6.00 0.45 1.65
C GLY A 13 -5.73 0.34 3.14
N ILE A 14 -5.95 1.42 3.89
CA ILE A 14 -5.79 1.45 5.35
C ILE A 14 -6.79 0.51 6.04
N GLU A 15 -8.06 0.57 5.65
CA GLU A 15 -9.10 -0.32 6.20
C GLU A 15 -8.80 -1.79 5.91
N GLY A 16 -8.29 -2.10 4.71
CA GLY A 16 -7.87 -3.45 4.36
C GLY A 16 -6.67 -3.93 5.20
N LEU A 17 -5.70 -3.04 5.51
CA LEU A 17 -4.58 -3.37 6.42
C LEU A 17 -5.06 -3.65 7.84
N GLN A 18 -6.06 -2.91 8.33
CA GLN A 18 -6.68 -3.17 9.63
C GLN A 18 -7.35 -4.55 9.68
N LYS A 19 -8.11 -4.92 8.64
CA LYS A 19 -8.71 -6.26 8.52
C LYS A 19 -7.64 -7.35 8.43
N ALA A 20 -6.58 -7.12 7.66
CA ALA A 20 -5.46 -8.05 7.58
C ALA A 20 -4.79 -8.23 8.95
N ARG A 21 -4.65 -7.17 9.75
CA ARG A 21 -4.09 -7.24 11.11
C ARG A 21 -4.94 -8.11 12.04
N GLN A 22 -6.25 -7.91 12.06
CA GLN A 22 -7.16 -8.71 12.88
C GLN A 22 -7.07 -10.21 12.54
N ILE A 23 -6.99 -10.55 11.25
CA ILE A 23 -6.84 -11.95 10.80
C ILE A 23 -5.46 -12.50 11.14
N GLN A 24 -4.43 -11.67 11.09
CA GLN A 24 -3.08 -12.07 11.49
C GLN A 24 -3.04 -12.48 12.97
N ASP A 25 -3.74 -11.78 13.85
CA ASP A 25 -3.80 -12.12 15.27
C ASP A 25 -4.50 -13.48 15.49
N VAL A 26 -5.59 -13.74 14.77
CA VAL A 26 -6.26 -15.06 14.76
C VAL A 26 -5.32 -16.16 14.25
N MET A 27 -4.61 -15.90 13.15
CA MET A 27 -3.63 -16.83 12.58
C MET A 27 -2.49 -17.13 13.55
N PHE A 28 -2.00 -16.14 14.29
CA PHE A 28 -1.00 -16.35 15.35
C PHE A 28 -1.55 -17.14 16.53
N GLY A 29 -2.84 -16.99 16.86
CA GLY A 29 -3.54 -17.88 17.78
C GLY A 29 -3.49 -19.35 17.34
N HIS A 30 -3.73 -19.62 16.04
CA HIS A 30 -3.59 -20.98 15.50
C HIS A 30 -2.16 -21.51 15.61
N ILE A 31 -1.15 -20.70 15.30
CA ILE A 31 0.26 -21.12 15.46
C ILE A 31 0.56 -21.49 16.91
N ARG A 32 0.08 -20.70 17.88
CA ARG A 32 0.22 -21.01 19.31
C ARG A 32 -0.46 -22.34 19.66
N ALA A 33 -1.68 -22.57 19.17
CA ALA A 33 -2.40 -23.82 19.37
C ALA A 33 -1.64 -25.02 18.81
N VAL A 34 -0.91 -24.88 17.69
CA VAL A 34 -0.02 -25.94 17.20
C VAL A 34 1.11 -26.21 18.18
N THR A 35 1.76 -25.17 18.69
CA THR A 35 2.90 -25.35 19.61
C THR A 35 2.50 -25.97 20.94
N GLU A 36 1.33 -25.58 21.48
CA GLU A 36 0.82 -26.07 22.76
C GLU A 36 0.13 -27.45 22.61
N GLY A 37 -0.56 -27.69 21.50
CA GLY A 37 -1.34 -28.89 21.20
C GLY A 37 -0.63 -29.94 20.33
N VAL A 38 0.69 -29.83 20.14
CA VAL A 38 1.45 -30.64 19.16
C VAL A 38 1.29 -32.15 19.36
N LYS A 39 1.20 -32.62 20.62
CA LYS A 39 1.05 -34.06 20.93
C LYS A 39 -0.32 -34.57 20.45
N GLU A 40 -1.36 -33.80 20.67
CA GLU A 40 -2.72 -34.13 20.29
C GLU A 40 -2.90 -34.15 18.76
N LEU A 41 -2.30 -33.17 18.07
CA LEU A 41 -2.27 -33.12 16.60
C LEU A 41 -1.45 -34.26 15.98
N LYS A 42 -0.39 -34.72 16.67
CA LYS A 42 0.39 -35.89 16.23
C LYS A 42 -0.39 -37.19 16.41
N LEU A 43 -1.14 -37.33 17.51
CA LEU A 43 -1.91 -38.52 17.86
C LEU A 43 -3.22 -38.66 17.07
N HIS A 44 -3.90 -37.55 16.76
CA HIS A 44 -5.21 -37.56 16.10
C HIS A 44 -5.16 -36.99 14.66
N ARG A 45 -5.06 -37.89 13.67
CA ARG A 45 -4.99 -37.53 12.24
C ARG A 45 -6.19 -36.69 11.76
N HIS A 46 -7.41 -37.02 12.19
CA HIS A 46 -8.62 -36.27 11.81
C HIS A 46 -8.55 -34.82 12.31
N ARG A 47 -8.25 -34.64 13.61
CA ARG A 47 -8.14 -33.32 14.25
C ARG A 47 -7.03 -32.47 13.63
N ARG A 48 -5.92 -33.11 13.24
CA ARG A 48 -4.87 -32.45 12.47
C ARG A 48 -5.37 -31.92 11.13
N ILE A 49 -6.06 -32.74 10.34
CA ILE A 49 -6.54 -32.33 9.01
C ILE A 49 -7.56 -31.20 9.12
N ALA A 50 -8.51 -31.30 10.05
CA ALA A 50 -9.52 -30.27 10.30
C ALA A 50 -8.84 -28.94 10.67
N PHE A 51 -7.92 -28.95 11.63
CA PHE A 51 -7.19 -27.74 12.04
C PHE A 51 -6.42 -27.08 10.87
N PHE A 52 -5.72 -27.88 10.05
CA PHE A 52 -4.96 -27.30 8.92
C PHE A 52 -5.88 -26.72 7.84
N LYS A 53 -6.93 -27.45 7.44
CA LYS A 53 -7.80 -27.07 6.32
C LYS A 53 -8.87 -26.04 6.68
N GLU A 54 -9.45 -26.16 7.86
CA GLU A 54 -10.64 -25.39 8.26
C GLU A 54 -10.26 -24.14 9.07
N ASP A 55 -9.15 -24.17 9.80
CA ASP A 55 -8.72 -23.02 10.61
C ASP A 55 -7.54 -22.28 9.97
N LEU A 56 -6.39 -22.95 9.86
CA LEU A 56 -5.13 -22.29 9.49
C LEU A 56 -5.15 -21.82 8.02
N GLU A 57 -5.53 -22.70 7.09
CA GLU A 57 -5.57 -22.38 5.66
C GLU A 57 -6.59 -21.29 5.33
N ILE A 58 -7.75 -21.29 6.00
CA ILE A 58 -8.78 -20.25 5.84
C ILE A 58 -8.27 -18.90 6.34
N SER A 59 -7.70 -18.86 7.54
CA SER A 59 -7.15 -17.62 8.12
C SER A 59 -5.98 -17.07 7.29
N ALA A 60 -5.07 -17.94 6.84
CA ALA A 60 -3.96 -17.54 5.96
C ALA A 60 -4.44 -17.00 4.60
N SER A 61 -5.45 -17.64 4.00
CA SER A 61 -6.04 -17.20 2.73
C SER A 61 -6.76 -15.86 2.86
N LYS A 62 -7.51 -15.66 3.95
CA LYS A 62 -8.15 -14.37 4.26
C LYS A 62 -7.10 -13.28 4.49
N TYR A 63 -6.05 -13.55 5.27
CA TYR A 63 -4.93 -12.62 5.47
C TYR A 63 -4.31 -12.20 4.14
N LYS A 64 -3.95 -13.19 3.30
CA LYS A 64 -3.38 -12.96 1.96
C LYS A 64 -4.29 -12.08 1.11
N LYS A 65 -5.60 -12.36 1.08
CA LYS A 65 -6.58 -11.59 0.30
C LYS A 65 -6.62 -10.12 0.71
N TYR A 66 -6.82 -9.85 2.01
CA TYR A 66 -6.88 -8.46 2.50
C TYR A 66 -5.54 -7.76 2.33
N ARG A 67 -4.42 -8.44 2.61
CA ARG A 67 -3.08 -7.86 2.49
C ARG A 67 -2.76 -7.47 1.04
N ILE A 68 -2.97 -8.37 0.08
CA ILE A 68 -2.73 -8.10 -1.34
C ILE A 68 -3.64 -6.98 -1.81
N SER A 69 -4.95 -7.07 -1.55
CA SER A 69 -5.89 -6.03 -1.98
C SER A 69 -5.53 -4.65 -1.43
N SER A 70 -5.06 -4.57 -0.18
CA SER A 70 -4.66 -3.30 0.44
C SER A 70 -3.41 -2.72 -0.21
N ILE A 71 -2.38 -3.55 -0.41
CA ILE A 71 -1.14 -3.13 -1.08
C ILE A 71 -1.42 -2.70 -2.52
N THR A 72 -2.30 -3.41 -3.24
CA THR A 72 -2.69 -3.04 -4.61
C THR A 72 -3.36 -1.66 -4.65
N VAL A 73 -4.22 -1.33 -3.68
CA VAL A 73 -4.81 0.01 -3.56
C VAL A 73 -3.73 1.08 -3.38
N PHE A 74 -2.77 0.86 -2.50
CA PHE A 74 -1.66 1.79 -2.31
C PHE A 74 -0.78 1.91 -3.56
N ALA A 75 -0.52 0.81 -4.27
CA ALA A 75 0.22 0.82 -5.52
C ALA A 75 -0.50 1.65 -6.59
N PHE A 76 -1.82 1.48 -6.71
CA PHE A 76 -2.63 2.28 -7.64
C PHE A 76 -2.65 3.76 -7.26
N ALA A 77 -2.83 4.08 -5.96
CA ALA A 77 -2.78 5.44 -5.45
C ALA A 77 -1.41 6.10 -5.71
N GLY A 78 -0.32 5.34 -5.55
CA GLY A 78 1.03 5.81 -5.81
C GLY A 78 1.27 6.09 -7.29
N SER A 79 0.91 5.15 -8.17
CA SER A 79 1.02 5.34 -9.62
C SER A 79 0.22 6.55 -10.10
N LEU A 80 -1.02 6.72 -9.61
CA LEU A 80 -1.83 7.90 -9.92
C LEU A 80 -1.16 9.20 -9.47
N ALA A 81 -0.60 9.23 -8.26
CA ALA A 81 0.13 10.40 -7.77
C ALA A 81 1.30 10.74 -8.69
N THR A 82 2.11 9.75 -9.09
CA THR A 82 3.23 9.95 -10.03
C THR A 82 2.76 10.48 -11.38
N VAL A 83 1.68 9.94 -11.96
CA VAL A 83 1.13 10.47 -13.22
C VAL A 83 0.66 11.91 -13.08
N LEU A 84 0.03 12.28 -11.95
CA LEU A 84 -0.42 13.66 -11.71
C LEU A 84 0.74 14.66 -11.67
N PHE A 85 1.96 14.26 -11.32
CA PHE A 85 3.15 15.12 -11.38
C PHE A 85 3.57 15.50 -12.80
N PHE A 86 3.18 14.74 -13.82
CA PHE A 86 3.48 15.08 -15.22
C PHE A 86 2.51 16.13 -15.80
N ILE A 87 1.35 16.35 -15.18
CA ILE A 87 0.39 17.39 -15.62
C ILE A 87 1.02 18.80 -15.60
N PRO A 88 1.62 19.28 -14.48
CA PRO A 88 2.26 20.60 -14.48
C PRO A 88 3.47 20.67 -15.43
N VAL A 89 4.21 19.56 -15.61
CA VAL A 89 5.30 19.49 -16.61
C VAL A 89 4.75 19.75 -18.02
N GLY A 90 3.66 19.06 -18.39
CA GLY A 90 2.98 19.30 -19.66
C GLY A 90 2.45 20.73 -19.79
N LEU A 91 1.82 21.27 -18.75
CA LEU A 91 1.33 22.66 -18.77
C LEU A 91 2.48 23.67 -18.99
N ILE A 92 3.61 23.49 -18.32
CA ILE A 92 4.77 24.37 -18.50
C ILE A 92 5.36 24.22 -19.91
N LEU A 93 5.46 23.00 -20.44
CA LEU A 93 6.01 22.79 -21.78
C LEU A 93 5.11 23.31 -22.91
N PHE A 94 3.78 23.23 -22.77
CA PHE A 94 2.86 23.52 -23.87
C PHE A 94 2.09 24.85 -23.74
N ALA A 95 1.91 25.36 -22.52
CA ALA A 95 1.18 26.61 -22.27
C ALA A 95 2.10 27.83 -22.10
N PHE A 96 3.21 27.70 -21.37
CA PHE A 96 4.09 28.84 -21.07
C PHE A 96 4.81 29.42 -22.30
N PRO A 97 5.29 28.62 -23.28
CA PRO A 97 5.90 29.18 -24.49
C PRO A 97 4.97 30.05 -25.33
N LYS A 98 3.64 29.95 -25.11
CA LYS A 98 2.65 30.82 -25.78
C LYS A 98 2.48 32.18 -25.11
N VAL A 99 3.08 32.38 -23.94
CA VAL A 99 3.06 33.64 -23.20
C VAL A 99 4.29 34.46 -23.61
N ASN A 100 4.06 35.62 -24.22
CA ASN A 100 5.14 36.52 -24.63
C ASN A 100 6.01 36.93 -23.43
N GLY A 101 7.33 36.79 -23.56
CA GLY A 101 8.31 37.28 -22.56
C GLY A 101 8.97 36.21 -21.69
N ILE A 102 8.66 34.92 -21.87
CA ILE A 102 9.33 33.83 -21.15
C ILE A 102 10.45 33.24 -22.02
N SER A 103 11.68 33.22 -21.52
CA SER A 103 12.81 32.60 -22.22
C SER A 103 12.74 31.07 -22.14
N THR A 104 13.22 30.39 -23.18
CA THR A 104 13.32 28.92 -23.22
C THR A 104 14.15 28.37 -22.06
N GLU A 105 15.14 29.14 -21.59
CA GLU A 105 16.01 28.79 -20.47
C GLU A 105 15.27 28.77 -19.11
N ILE A 106 14.31 29.67 -18.90
CA ILE A 106 13.45 29.64 -17.71
C ILE A 106 12.56 28.39 -17.76
N VAL A 107 11.96 28.10 -18.91
CA VAL A 107 11.09 26.93 -19.09
C VAL A 107 11.85 25.63 -18.82
N SER A 108 13.05 25.46 -19.38
CA SER A 108 13.86 24.25 -19.18
C SER A 108 14.30 24.09 -17.72
N SER A 109 14.68 25.17 -17.05
CA SER A 109 15.07 25.15 -15.63
C SER A 109 13.93 24.67 -14.72
N TYR A 110 12.71 25.18 -14.94
CA TYR A 110 11.53 24.77 -14.18
C TYR A 110 11.13 23.31 -14.45
N VAL A 111 11.19 22.88 -15.72
CA VAL A 111 10.91 21.49 -16.09
C VAL A 111 11.88 20.54 -15.40
N LEU A 112 13.19 20.86 -15.43
CA LEU A 112 14.20 20.06 -14.73
C LEU A 112 13.92 20.00 -13.22
N ALA A 113 13.66 21.14 -12.58
CA ALA A 113 13.37 21.17 -11.14
C ALA A 113 12.19 20.24 -10.78
N ILE A 114 11.11 20.27 -11.56
CA ILE A 114 9.95 19.41 -11.32
C ILE A 114 10.29 17.93 -11.58
N LEU A 115 11.01 17.62 -12.66
CA LEU A 115 11.42 16.23 -12.95
C LEU A 115 12.28 15.65 -11.83
N TYR A 116 13.18 16.44 -11.24
CA TYR A 116 13.97 16.02 -10.09
C TYR A 116 13.13 15.82 -8.82
N LEU A 117 12.04 16.57 -8.65
CA LEU A 117 11.12 16.40 -7.51
C LEU A 117 10.26 15.13 -7.60
N ILE A 118 10.11 14.52 -8.78
CA ILE A 118 9.31 13.30 -8.95
C ILE A 118 9.86 12.15 -8.08
N ASN A 119 11.19 11.98 -8.06
CA ASN A 119 11.80 10.86 -7.33
C ASN A 119 11.59 10.96 -5.80
N PRO A 120 11.94 12.06 -5.12
CA PRO A 120 11.68 12.21 -3.69
C PRO A 120 10.20 12.05 -3.33
N VAL A 121 9.29 12.59 -4.16
CA VAL A 121 7.86 12.45 -3.88
C VAL A 121 7.40 10.99 -4.05
N SER A 122 7.88 10.30 -5.08
CA SER A 122 7.60 8.88 -5.30
C SER A 122 8.06 8.01 -4.12
N GLU A 123 9.25 8.28 -3.59
CA GLU A 123 9.79 7.58 -2.41
C GLU A 123 8.91 7.79 -1.18
N VAL A 124 8.51 9.04 -0.90
CA VAL A 124 7.58 9.34 0.22
C VAL A 124 6.27 8.58 0.04
N VAL A 125 5.69 8.62 -1.14
CA VAL A 125 4.41 7.96 -1.46
C VAL A 125 4.48 6.44 -1.28
N THR A 126 5.57 5.81 -1.75
CA THR A 126 5.76 4.35 -1.65
C THR A 126 6.09 3.87 -0.24
N SER A 127 6.56 4.75 0.65
CA SER A 127 6.81 4.44 2.07
C SER A 127 5.55 4.44 2.93
N LEU A 128 4.48 5.11 2.50
CA LEU A 128 3.24 5.26 3.30
C LEU A 128 2.56 3.95 3.73
N PRO A 129 2.52 2.87 2.93
CA PRO A 129 1.95 1.60 3.39
C PRO A 129 2.68 1.03 4.61
N GLN A 130 4.00 1.22 4.70
CA GLN A 130 4.82 0.76 5.82
C GLN A 130 4.52 1.56 7.08
N ILE A 131 4.42 2.89 6.94
CA ILE A 131 4.03 3.79 8.04
C ILE A 131 2.61 3.46 8.53
N ALA A 132 1.66 3.28 7.60
CA ALA A 132 0.28 2.93 7.92
C ALA A 132 0.20 1.58 8.64
N GLN A 133 0.97 0.59 8.19
CA GLN A 133 1.06 -0.71 8.86
C GLN A 133 1.62 -0.58 10.29
N GLY A 134 2.68 0.22 10.47
CA GLY A 134 3.24 0.49 11.80
C GLY A 134 2.22 1.13 12.75
N ASN A 135 1.49 2.13 12.28
CA ASN A 135 0.43 2.79 13.06
C ASN A 135 -0.72 1.84 13.44
N VAL A 136 -1.06 0.90 12.56
CA VAL A 136 -2.07 -0.13 12.85
C VAL A 136 -1.55 -1.19 13.82
N ALA A 137 -0.25 -1.49 13.82
CA ALA A 137 0.35 -2.46 14.72
C ALA A 137 0.62 -1.94 16.15
N LEU A 138 0.74 -0.61 16.31
CA LEU A 138 0.91 0.06 17.61
C LEU A 138 -0.41 0.33 18.34
N LYS A 139 -1.54 0.27 17.62
CA LYS A 139 -2.88 0.27 18.21
C LYS A 139 -3.24 -1.12 18.69
#